data_AF-A0A519KZ81-F1
#
_entry.id   AF-A0A519KZ81-F1
#
_cell.length_a   1.000
_cell.length_b   1.000
_cell.length_c   1.000
_cell.angle_alpha   90.00
_cell.angle_beta   90.00
_cell.angle_gamma   90.00
#
_symmetry.space_group_name_H-M   'P 1'
#
loop_
_entity.id
_entity.type
_entity.pdbx_description
1 polymer ?
#
loop_
_entity_poly.entity_id
_entity_poly.type
_entity_poly.pdbx_seq_one_letter_code
_entity_poly.pdbx_strand_id
1 'polypeptide(L)'
;MKSKLKQRGYAICTQPRSGSNLLCQYLTSTGQLGNPLEYFNGPGRRALGLPNFPDAPDQQIVKVLTIGATANGIYAVKLFASQFEVVSHHVRWMDALPGLRLVYLS
;
A
#
# COMPACT_ATOMS: atom_id res chain seq x y z
N MET A 1 -27.97 -8.10 -3.65
CA MET A 1 -26.90 -7.13 -4.00
C MET A 1 -25.94 -7.06 -2.81
N LYS A 2 -24.70 -7.55 -2.90
CA LYS A 2 -23.74 -7.45 -1.77
C LYS A 2 -23.31 -5.97 -1.66
N SER A 3 -23.50 -5.34 -0.50
CA SER A 3 -23.03 -3.97 -0.29
C SER A 3 -21.51 -3.96 -0.43
N LYS A 4 -20.96 -3.08 -1.28
CA LYS A 4 -19.52 -2.91 -1.42
C LYS A 4 -19.00 -2.38 -0.07
N LEU A 5 -18.22 -3.20 0.66
CA LEU A 5 -17.66 -2.81 1.96
C LEU A 5 -16.90 -1.49 1.79
N LYS A 6 -17.17 -0.53 2.69
CA LYS A 6 -16.46 0.75 2.70
C LYS A 6 -14.99 0.49 3.01
N GLN A 7 -14.12 0.77 2.05
CA GLN A 7 -12.69 0.60 2.22
C GLN A 7 -12.14 1.60 3.24
N ARG A 8 -11.22 1.12 4.08
CA ARG A 8 -10.43 1.90 5.03
C ARG A 8 -9.02 1.30 5.08
N GLY A 9 -8.01 2.07 5.44
CA GLY A 9 -6.67 1.50 5.44
C GLY A 9 -5.61 2.38 6.07
N TYR A 10 -4.38 1.92 5.96
CA TYR A 10 -3.25 2.58 6.59
C TYR A 10 -1.99 2.50 5.74
N ALA A 11 -1.12 3.50 5.91
CA ALA A 11 0.22 3.51 5.35
C ALA A 11 1.26 3.30 6.46
N ILE A 12 2.15 2.34 6.27
CA ILE A 12 3.35 2.17 7.08
C ILE A 12 4.40 3.11 6.49
N CYS A 13 4.64 4.22 7.19
CA CYS A 13 5.62 5.25 6.85
C CYS A 13 6.93 4.92 7.57
N THR A 14 7.99 4.64 6.82
CA THR A 14 9.22 4.08 7.39
C THR A 14 10.45 4.34 6.51
N GLN A 15 11.58 3.73 6.85
CA GLN A 15 12.82 3.77 6.08
C GLN A 15 13.32 2.35 5.75
N PRO A 16 14.25 2.19 4.78
CA PRO A 16 14.87 0.91 4.51
C PRO A 16 15.49 0.31 5.77
N ARG A 17 15.33 -1.00 5.96
CA ARG A 17 15.92 -1.80 7.06
C ARG A 17 15.39 -1.52 8.48
N SER A 18 14.28 -0.80 8.63
CA SER A 18 13.58 -0.55 9.91
C SER A 18 12.83 -1.75 10.53
N GLY A 19 13.01 -2.96 10.00
CA GLY A 19 12.13 -4.09 10.35
C GLY A 19 10.73 -4.03 9.72
N SER A 20 10.41 -2.99 8.94
CA SER A 20 9.11 -2.84 8.27
C SER A 20 8.67 -4.04 7.43
N ASN A 21 9.59 -4.73 6.76
CA ASN A 21 9.26 -5.96 6.01
C ASN A 21 8.75 -7.08 6.92
N LEU A 22 9.35 -7.28 8.10
CA LEU A 22 8.92 -8.31 9.06
C LEU A 22 7.53 -7.98 9.58
N LEU A 23 7.30 -6.72 9.96
CA LEU A 23 5.97 -6.25 10.37
C LEU A 23 4.94 -6.48 9.25
N CYS A 24 5.27 -6.11 8.00
CA CYS A 24 4.38 -6.30 6.86
C CYS A 24 4.01 -7.77 6.65
N GLN A 25 4.98 -8.68 6.78
CA GLN A 25 4.73 -10.12 6.67
C GLN A 25 3.73 -10.61 7.72
N TYR A 26 3.87 -10.19 8.98
CA TYR A 26 2.92 -10.54 10.04
C TYR A 26 1.52 -9.94 9.82
N LEU A 27 1.44 -8.69 9.34
CA LEU A 27 0.16 -8.07 9.02
C LEU A 27 -0.54 -8.84 7.89
N THR A 28 0.19 -9.17 6.81
CA THR A 28 -0.33 -9.98 5.71
C THR A 28 -0.77 -11.37 6.17
N SER A 29 -0.01 -12.02 7.08
CA SER A 29 -0.34 -13.38 7.54
C SER A 29 -1.64 -13.45 8.36
N THR A 30 -2.17 -12.32 8.84
CA THR A 30 -3.49 -12.29 9.48
C THR A 30 -4.64 -12.58 8.51
N GLY A 31 -4.44 -12.33 7.20
CA GLY A 31 -5.52 -12.34 6.21
C GLY A 31 -6.60 -11.25 6.43
N GLN A 32 -6.38 -10.33 7.37
CA GLN A 32 -7.38 -9.34 7.81
C GLN A 32 -6.86 -7.90 7.79
N LEU A 33 -5.54 -7.69 7.86
CA LEU A 33 -4.95 -6.35 8.02
C LEU A 33 -4.38 -5.79 6.72
N GLY A 34 -4.92 -6.17 5.57
CA GLY A 34 -4.39 -5.78 4.26
C GLY A 34 -3.06 -6.48 3.93
N ASN A 35 -2.43 -6.04 2.85
CA ASN A 35 -1.16 -6.57 2.36
C ASN A 35 -0.18 -5.41 2.11
N PRO A 36 0.49 -4.88 3.15
CA PRO A 36 1.35 -3.71 3.01
C PRO A 36 2.61 -4.01 2.19
N LEU A 37 2.61 -3.50 0.95
CA LEU A 37 3.74 -3.57 0.02
C LEU A 37 4.14 -2.16 -0.45
N GLU A 38 5.33 -2.03 -1.05
CA GLU A 38 5.77 -0.79 -1.71
C GLU A 38 5.10 -0.66 -3.08
N TYR A 39 3.82 -0.31 -3.09
CA TYR A 39 3.04 -0.20 -4.33
C TYR A 39 3.50 0.96 -5.23
N PHE A 40 4.13 1.99 -4.66
CA PHE A 40 4.74 3.10 -5.41
C PHE A 40 6.16 2.79 -5.93
N ASN A 41 6.52 1.50 -6.00
CA ASN A 41 7.79 1.02 -6.55
C ASN A 41 7.50 0.00 -7.66
N GLY A 42 7.07 0.51 -8.82
CA GLY A 42 6.70 -0.31 -9.98
C GLY A 42 7.79 -1.32 -10.40
N PRO A 43 9.04 -0.88 -10.62
CA PRO A 43 10.15 -1.80 -10.93
C PRO A 43 10.35 -2.88 -9.87
N GLY A 44 10.31 -2.51 -8.59
CA GLY A 44 10.45 -3.47 -7.48
C GLY A 44 9.29 -4.46 -7.42
N ARG A 45 8.05 -4.03 -7.69
CA ARG A 45 6.90 -4.95 -7.75
C ARG A 45 7.03 -5.95 -8.89
N ARG A 46 7.51 -5.51 -10.06
CA ARG A 46 7.77 -6.40 -11.21
C ARG A 46 8.83 -7.44 -10.90
N ALA A 47 9.94 -7.02 -10.28
CA ALA A 47 11.00 -7.92 -9.86
C ALA A 47 10.57 -8.94 -8.78
N LEU A 48 9.53 -8.62 -8.00
CA LEU A 48 9.08 -9.40 -6.84
C LEU A 48 7.73 -10.11 -7.08
N GLY A 49 7.46 -10.53 -8.31
CA GLY A 49 6.35 -11.45 -8.62
C GLY A 49 5.06 -10.80 -9.13
N LEU A 50 5.07 -9.50 -9.43
CA LEU A 50 3.96 -8.82 -10.13
C LEU A 50 4.44 -8.30 -11.51
N PRO A 51 4.70 -9.17 -12.50
CA PRO A 51 5.40 -8.81 -13.74
C PRO A 51 4.73 -7.70 -14.55
N ASN A 52 3.40 -7.59 -14.48
CA ASN A 52 2.61 -6.57 -15.19
C ASN A 52 2.21 -5.39 -14.29
N PHE A 53 2.98 -5.12 -13.23
CA PHE A 53 2.67 -4.04 -12.31
C PHE A 53 2.91 -2.66 -12.96
N PRO A 54 1.95 -1.72 -12.85
CA PRO A 54 2.01 -0.44 -13.56
C PRO A 54 2.99 0.55 -12.95
N ASP A 55 3.50 1.47 -13.77
CA ASP A 55 4.30 2.61 -13.31
C ASP A 55 3.46 3.87 -13.03
N ALA A 56 2.28 3.97 -13.62
CA ALA A 56 1.39 5.12 -13.47
C ALA A 56 0.82 5.22 -12.03
N PRO A 57 1.02 6.32 -11.28
CA PRO A 57 0.63 6.42 -9.87
C PRO A 57 -0.86 6.20 -9.58
N ASP A 58 -1.74 6.63 -10.47
CA ASP A 58 -3.18 6.39 -10.41
C ASP A 58 -3.50 4.88 -10.47
N GLN A 59 -2.83 4.14 -11.34
CA GLN A 59 -2.98 2.70 -11.43
C GLN A 59 -2.36 1.99 -10.23
N GLN A 60 -1.29 2.52 -9.66
CA GLN A 60 -0.69 2.01 -8.41
C GLN A 60 -1.63 2.20 -7.22
N ILE A 61 -2.37 3.31 -7.14
CA ILE A 61 -3.44 3.51 -6.15
C ILE A 61 -4.51 2.43 -6.30
N VAL A 62 -4.92 2.10 -7.53
CA VAL A 62 -5.85 0.98 -7.76
C VAL A 62 -5.26 -0.34 -7.24
N LYS A 63 -3.94 -0.57 -7.34
CA LYS A 63 -3.30 -1.76 -6.76
C LYS A 63 -3.28 -1.76 -5.24
N VAL A 64 -3.12 -0.60 -4.59
CA VAL A 64 -3.28 -0.47 -3.12
C VAL A 64 -4.69 -0.90 -2.70
N LEU A 65 -5.71 -0.44 -3.41
CA LEU A 65 -7.12 -0.73 -3.08
C LEU A 65 -7.58 -2.14 -3.48
N THR A 66 -6.78 -2.88 -4.24
CA THR A 66 -7.13 -4.23 -4.71
C THR A 66 -6.18 -5.27 -4.12
N ILE A 67 -4.93 -5.32 -4.57
CA ILE A 67 -3.91 -6.25 -4.10
C ILE A 67 -3.54 -5.97 -2.63
N GLY A 68 -3.57 -4.70 -2.22
CA GLY A 68 -3.28 -4.27 -0.85
C GLY A 68 -4.43 -4.50 0.13
N ALA A 69 -5.61 -4.90 -0.36
CA ALA A 69 -6.81 -5.04 0.44
C ALA A 69 -7.17 -6.49 0.77
N THR A 70 -7.68 -6.71 1.98
CA THR A 70 -8.29 -7.97 2.43
C THR A 70 -9.81 -7.94 2.28
N ALA A 71 -10.46 -9.11 2.31
CA ALA A 71 -11.90 -9.26 2.05
C ALA A 71 -12.81 -8.46 3.01
N ASN A 72 -12.30 -8.10 4.20
CA ASN A 72 -12.98 -7.27 5.18
C ASN A 72 -12.92 -5.76 4.87
N GLY A 73 -12.33 -5.35 3.73
CA GLY A 73 -12.25 -3.97 3.28
C GLY A 73 -11.07 -3.17 3.83
N ILE A 74 -10.14 -3.79 4.55
CA ILE A 74 -8.91 -3.15 5.03
C ILE A 74 -7.85 -3.20 3.94
N TYR A 75 -7.33 -2.05 3.52
CA TYR A 75 -6.13 -1.97 2.68
C TYR A 75 -4.92 -1.49 3.47
N ALA A 76 -3.72 -1.85 2.99
CA ALA A 76 -2.47 -1.40 3.58
C ALA A 76 -1.42 -1.12 2.50
N VAL A 77 -0.55 -0.14 2.74
CA VAL A 77 0.59 0.21 1.88
C VAL A 77 1.81 0.48 2.75
N LYS A 78 3.00 0.12 2.26
CA LYS A 78 4.27 0.52 2.87
C LYS A 78 4.92 1.58 1.98
N LEU A 79 5.44 2.64 2.57
CA LEU A 79 6.13 3.67 1.81
C LEU A 79 7.35 4.22 2.56
N PHE A 80 8.42 4.46 1.81
CA PHE A 80 9.59 5.19 2.28
C PHE A 80 9.45 6.69 2.04
N ALA A 81 10.16 7.51 2.82
CA ALA A 81 10.13 8.96 2.65
C ALA A 81 10.44 9.43 1.21
N SER A 82 11.40 8.78 0.53
CA SER A 82 11.70 9.06 -0.88
C SER A 82 10.55 8.73 -1.83
N GLN A 83 9.81 7.65 -1.56
CA GLN A 83 8.62 7.30 -2.35
C GLN A 83 7.48 8.28 -2.10
N PHE A 84 7.33 8.77 -0.86
CA PHE A 84 6.34 9.79 -0.51
C PHE A 84 6.54 11.07 -1.32
N GLU A 85 7.77 11.57 -1.36
CA GLU A 85 8.13 12.77 -2.11
C GLU A 85 7.77 12.59 -3.59
N VAL A 86 8.28 11.53 -4.22
CA VAL A 86 8.06 11.25 -5.65
C VAL A 86 6.57 11.11 -5.97
N VAL A 87 5.82 10.30 -5.23
CA VAL A 87 4.40 10.06 -5.56
C VAL A 87 3.55 11.33 -5.34
N SER A 88 3.85 12.12 -4.32
CA SER A 88 3.08 13.33 -3.99
C SER A 88 3.24 14.44 -5.03
N HIS A 89 4.32 14.43 -5.81
CA HIS A 89 4.49 15.33 -6.96
C HIS A 89 3.58 14.99 -8.14
N HIS A 90 3.11 13.74 -8.25
CA HIS A 90 2.35 13.27 -9.40
C HIS A 90 0.86 13.11 -9.11
N VAL A 91 0.52 12.76 -7.87
CA VAL A 91 -0.87 12.51 -7.48
C VAL A 91 -1.11 12.83 -6.01
N ARG A 92 -2.31 13.33 -5.73
CA ARG A 92 -2.84 13.50 -4.37
C ARG A 92 -3.26 12.14 -3.78
N TRP A 93 -2.30 11.23 -3.63
CA TRP A 93 -2.54 9.84 -3.26
C TRP A 93 -3.23 9.68 -1.90
N MET A 94 -2.96 10.56 -0.93
CA MET A 94 -3.61 10.52 0.38
C MET A 94 -5.12 10.78 0.28
N ASP A 95 -5.55 11.65 -0.64
CA ASP A 95 -6.97 11.94 -0.87
C ASP A 95 -7.66 10.83 -1.67
N ALA A 96 -6.91 10.11 -2.51
CA ALA A 96 -7.41 8.99 -3.30
C ALA A 96 -7.59 7.69 -2.48
N LEU A 97 -7.04 7.64 -1.26
CA LEU A 97 -7.09 6.48 -0.38
C LEU A 97 -8.13 6.70 0.75
N PRO A 98 -9.30 6.03 0.70
CA PRO A 98 -10.41 6.32 1.59
C PRO A 98 -10.11 5.90 3.03
N GLY A 99 -10.25 6.85 3.97
CA GLY A 99 -10.06 6.56 5.40
C GLY A 99 -8.63 6.19 5.78
N LEU A 100 -7.65 6.71 5.04
CA LEU A 100 -6.23 6.48 5.28
C LEU A 100 -5.79 6.94 6.68
N ARG A 101 -5.05 6.08 7.37
CA ARG A 101 -4.31 6.40 8.60
C ARG A 101 -2.81 6.25 8.35
N LEU A 102 -1.99 7.01 9.07
CA LEU A 102 -0.53 6.89 8.98
C LEU A 102 0.00 6.17 10.22
N VAL A 103 0.88 5.20 9.99
CA VAL A 103 1.61 4.46 11.03
C VAL A 103 3.08 4.73 10.80
N TYR A 104 3.70 5.48 11.70
CA TYR A 104 5.15 5.70 11.66
C TYR A 104 5.87 4.52 12.30
N LEU A 105 6.90 4.02 11.62
CA LEU A 105 7.82 3.01 12.13
C LEU A 105 9.24 3.52 11.93
N SER A 106 9.89 3.86 13.05
CA SER A 106 11.28 4.32 13.14
C SER A 106 12.27 3.21 12.83
#